data_AF-D4DZ66-F1
#
_entry.id   AF-D4DZ66-F1
#
_cell.length_a   1.000
_cell.length_b   1.000
_cell.length_c   1.000
_cell.angle_alpha   90.00
_cell.angle_beta   90.00
_cell.angle_gamma   90.00
#
_symmetry.space_group_name_H-M   'P 1'
#
loop_
_entity.id
_entity.type
_entity.pdbx_description
1 polymer ?
#
loop_
_entity_poly.entity_id
_entity_poly.type
_entity_poly.pdbx_seq_one_letter_code
_entity_poly.pdbx_strand_id
1 'polypeptide(L)'
;MTAEELIELTPAQIKAWRKIKLGVKEFEKAGGKFYTCLSVMGAYNGEYVQGILPGEDGDCHADESGMPTIYNPGFCSYADDRAGVLFTDKGKALLEGED
;
A
#
# COMPACT_ATOMS: atom_id res chain seq x y z
N MET A 1 -5.87 6.45 -17.24
CA MET A 1 -5.04 5.57 -16.41
C MET A 1 -5.92 4.95 -15.34
N THR A 2 -5.64 3.75 -14.83
CA THR A 2 -6.38 3.21 -13.69
C THR A 2 -5.74 3.60 -12.36
N ALA A 3 -6.49 3.46 -11.26
CA ALA A 3 -5.97 3.68 -9.92
C ALA A 3 -4.81 2.72 -9.61
N GLU A 4 -4.91 1.47 -10.05
CA GLU A 4 -3.86 0.44 -9.91
C GLU A 4 -2.58 0.86 -10.64
N GLU A 5 -2.69 1.35 -11.87
CA GLU A 5 -1.54 1.81 -12.67
C GLU A 5 -0.82 2.99 -12.00
N LEU A 6 -1.58 3.91 -11.37
CA LEU A 6 -1.02 5.06 -10.66
C LEU A 6 -0.24 4.68 -9.40
N ILE A 7 -0.67 3.61 -8.73
CA ILE A 7 -0.05 3.18 -7.47
C ILE A 7 0.93 2.00 -7.64
N GLU A 8 1.05 1.46 -8.85
CA GLU A 8 1.97 0.36 -9.15
C GLU A 8 3.41 0.74 -8.81
N LEU A 9 4.11 -0.17 -8.13
CA LEU A 9 5.50 0.03 -7.77
C LEU A 9 6.40 0.06 -9.01
N THR A 10 7.29 1.05 -9.06
CA THR A 10 8.40 1.07 -10.02
C THR A 10 9.33 -0.15 -9.84
N PRO A 11 10.12 -0.54 -10.85
CA PRO A 11 11.06 -1.65 -10.73
C PRO A 11 12.05 -1.53 -9.55
N ALA A 12 12.48 -0.31 -9.24
CA ALA A 12 13.35 -0.02 -8.11
C ALA A 12 12.63 -0.25 -6.76
N GLN A 13 11.39 0.22 -6.63
CA GLN A 13 10.55 -0.02 -5.45
C GLN A 13 10.22 -1.51 -5.29
N ILE A 14 9.90 -2.24 -6.36
CA ILE A 14 9.70 -3.70 -6.32
C ILE A 14 10.94 -4.41 -5.78
N LYS A 15 12.13 -4.02 -6.23
CA LYS A 15 13.40 -4.61 -5.74
C LYS A 15 13.60 -4.37 -4.25
N ALA A 16 13.29 -3.16 -3.76
CA ALA A 16 13.36 -2.85 -2.34
C ALA A 16 12.30 -3.63 -1.53
N TRP A 17 11.07 -3.68 -2.03
CA TRP A 17 9.97 -4.42 -1.42
C TRP A 17 10.30 -5.90 -1.22
N ARG A 18 10.89 -6.55 -2.22
CA ARG A 18 11.35 -7.95 -2.10
C ARG A 18 12.36 -8.16 -0.97
N LYS A 19 13.23 -7.18 -0.70
CA LYS A 19 14.16 -7.26 0.44
C LYS A 19 13.45 -7.14 1.77
N ILE A 20 12.43 -6.29 1.88
CA ILE A 20 11.57 -6.20 3.07
C ILE A 20 10.89 -7.56 3.29
N LYS A 21 10.24 -8.13 2.27
CA LYS A 21 9.63 -9.48 2.36
C LYS A 21 10.59 -10.54 2.85
N LEU A 22 11.84 -10.51 2.36
CA LEU A 22 12.86 -11.46 2.78
C LEU A 22 13.30 -11.23 4.23
N GLY A 23 13.58 -9.99 4.62
CA GLY A 23 14.01 -9.65 5.99
C GLY A 23 12.98 -10.04 7.04
N VAL A 24 11.69 -9.85 6.75
CA VAL A 24 10.58 -10.35 7.56
C VAL A 24 10.68 -11.85 7.79
N LYS A 25 10.79 -12.62 6.70
CA LYS A 25 10.85 -14.08 6.75
C LYS A 25 12.08 -14.58 7.50
N GLU A 26 13.22 -13.92 7.32
CA GLU A 26 14.47 -14.28 8.01
C GLU A 26 14.43 -13.97 9.50
N PHE A 27 13.82 -12.85 9.90
CA PHE A 27 13.62 -12.48 11.30
C PHE A 27 12.77 -13.52 12.05
N GLU A 28 11.64 -13.93 11.47
CA GLU A 28 10.79 -14.98 12.07
C GLU A 28 11.51 -16.32 12.15
N LYS A 29 12.26 -16.69 11.09
CA LYS A 29 13.06 -17.92 11.07
C LYS A 29 14.11 -17.95 12.19
N ALA A 30 14.60 -16.79 12.60
CA ALA A 30 15.52 -16.64 13.74
C ALA A 30 14.83 -16.65 15.12
N GLY A 31 13.50 -16.84 15.16
CA GLY A 31 12.70 -16.85 16.39
C GLY A 31 12.18 -15.47 16.80
N GLY A 32 12.34 -14.46 15.96
CA GLY A 32 11.77 -13.13 16.15
C GLY A 32 10.24 -13.18 16.19
N LYS A 33 9.65 -12.27 16.97
CA LYS A 33 8.20 -12.12 17.10
C LYS A 33 7.82 -10.66 16.95
N PHE A 34 6.63 -10.43 16.45
CA PHE A 34 6.05 -9.11 16.32
C PHE A 34 4.83 -8.98 17.23
N TYR A 35 4.47 -7.74 17.58
CA TYR A 35 3.19 -7.41 18.21
C TYR A 35 2.61 -6.20 17.48
N THR A 36 1.47 -6.40 16.83
CA THR A 36 0.69 -5.33 16.21
C THR A 36 -0.79 -5.64 16.35
N CYS A 37 -1.61 -4.59 16.39
CA CYS A 37 -3.02 -4.76 16.06
C CYS A 37 -3.07 -4.87 14.53
N LEU A 38 -3.62 -5.95 13.96
CA LEU A 38 -3.76 -6.25 12.52
C LEU A 38 -2.48 -6.60 11.73
N SER A 39 -2.69 -7.20 10.55
CA SER A 39 -1.79 -8.21 9.98
C SER A 39 -1.34 -7.93 8.54
N VAL A 40 -1.50 -6.70 8.03
CA VAL A 40 -1.33 -6.40 6.60
C VAL A 40 -0.44 -5.17 6.42
N MET A 41 0.59 -5.31 5.58
CA MET A 41 1.39 -4.18 5.09
C MET A 41 1.32 -4.15 3.56
N GLY A 42 0.67 -3.13 3.01
CA GLY A 42 0.66 -2.83 1.59
C GLY A 42 1.76 -1.84 1.21
N ALA A 43 2.31 -1.96 0.01
CA ALA A 43 3.22 -0.98 -0.58
C ALA A 43 2.59 -0.35 -1.83
N TYR A 44 2.82 0.95 -2.04
CA TYR A 44 2.32 1.70 -3.18
C TYR A 44 3.35 2.72 -3.67
N ASN A 45 3.25 3.13 -4.93
CA ASN A 45 4.02 4.24 -5.46
C ASN A 45 3.38 5.57 -5.04
N GLY A 46 4.12 6.36 -4.25
CA GLY A 46 3.64 7.64 -3.73
C GLY A 46 3.70 8.81 -4.71
N GLU A 47 4.06 8.59 -5.98
CA GLU A 47 4.21 9.68 -6.96
C GLU A 47 2.90 10.47 -7.19
N TYR A 48 1.77 9.77 -7.18
CA TYR A 48 0.46 10.35 -7.49
C TYR A 48 -0.51 10.36 -6.31
N VAL A 49 -0.11 9.77 -5.17
CA VAL A 49 -0.95 9.62 -3.97
C VAL A 49 -0.65 10.77 -3.00
N GLN A 50 -1.69 11.54 -2.67
CA GLN A 50 -1.63 12.60 -1.66
C GLN A 50 -1.67 12.04 -0.24
N GLY A 51 -2.45 10.99 -0.02
CA GLY A 51 -2.56 10.35 1.29
C GLY A 51 -3.46 9.12 1.29
N ILE A 52 -3.43 8.41 2.41
CA ILE A 52 -4.37 7.32 2.72
C ILE A 52 -5.16 7.76 3.94
N LEU A 53 -6.49 7.84 3.83
CA LEU A 53 -7.36 8.27 4.91
C LEU A 53 -8.18 7.09 5.44
N PRO A 54 -8.39 6.99 6.77
CA PRO A 54 -9.34 6.03 7.32
C PRO A 54 -10.77 6.44 6.93
N GLY A 55 -11.62 5.46 6.66
CA GLY A 55 -12.96 5.65 6.09
C GLY A 55 -12.99 5.47 4.57
N GLU A 56 -14.20 5.38 3.99
CA GLU A 56 -14.43 5.31 2.53
C GLU A 56 -14.31 6.70 1.84
N ASP A 57 -13.68 7.69 2.48
CA ASP A 57 -13.63 9.08 2.03
C ASP A 57 -12.51 9.38 0.99
N GLY A 58 -12.04 8.36 0.26
CA GLY A 58 -11.00 8.48 -0.76
C GLY A 58 -11.54 8.55 -2.19
N ASP A 59 -10.65 8.81 -3.15
CA ASP A 59 -10.98 8.73 -4.58
C ASP A 59 -11.19 7.26 -5.03
N CYS A 60 -10.52 6.31 -4.38
CA CYS A 60 -10.77 4.88 -4.52
C CYS A 60 -10.44 4.10 -3.24
N HIS A 61 -10.89 2.84 -3.16
CA HIS A 61 -10.59 1.97 -2.03
C HIS A 61 -9.19 1.35 -2.16
N ALA A 62 -8.41 1.37 -1.07
CA ALA A 62 -7.04 0.89 -1.09
C ALA A 62 -6.93 -0.64 -1.31
N ASP A 63 -7.91 -1.42 -0.84
CA ASP A 63 -7.99 -2.88 -1.04
C ASP A 63 -8.37 -3.27 -2.47
N GLU A 64 -9.13 -2.41 -3.16
CA GLU A 64 -9.48 -2.60 -4.58
C GLU A 64 -8.31 -2.24 -5.50
N SER A 65 -7.36 -1.42 -5.05
CA SER A 65 -6.27 -0.91 -5.87
C SER A 65 -5.09 -1.88 -6.07
N GLY A 66 -5.21 -3.15 -5.65
CA GLY A 66 -4.25 -4.20 -6.01
C GLY A 66 -2.85 -4.06 -5.40
N MET A 67 -2.70 -3.37 -4.26
CA MET A 67 -1.40 -3.10 -3.64
C MET A 67 -0.61 -4.39 -3.31
N PRO A 68 0.69 -4.50 -3.68
CA PRO A 68 1.52 -5.61 -3.26
C PRO A 68 1.65 -5.64 -1.73
N THR A 69 1.36 -6.81 -1.16
CA THR A 69 1.10 -6.93 0.27
C THR A 69 1.95 -8.01 0.94
N ILE A 70 2.29 -7.78 2.21
CA ILE A 70 2.76 -8.79 3.16
C ILE A 70 1.64 -9.02 4.18
N TYR A 71 1.19 -10.26 4.28
CA TYR A 71 0.34 -10.72 5.36
C TYR A 71 1.21 -11.32 6.46
N ASN A 72 1.22 -10.70 7.63
CA ASN A 72 1.86 -11.23 8.81
C ASN A 72 1.22 -10.63 10.07
N PRO A 73 0.80 -11.45 11.05
CA PRO A 73 0.35 -10.98 12.35
C PRO A 73 1.52 -10.30 13.09
N GLY A 74 1.80 -9.04 12.78
CA GLY A 74 3.02 -8.39 13.22
C GLY A 74 3.48 -7.09 12.56
N PHE A 75 2.86 -6.62 11.47
CA PHE A 75 3.38 -5.45 10.75
C PHE A 75 2.79 -4.08 11.08
N CYS A 76 1.47 -3.91 11.17
CA CYS A 76 0.85 -2.61 11.48
C CYS A 76 -0.68 -2.72 11.64
N SER A 77 -1.27 -1.71 12.31
CA SER A 77 -2.72 -1.53 12.49
C SER A 77 -3.37 -0.63 11.46
N TYR A 78 -4.49 -1.06 10.90
CA TYR A 78 -5.45 -0.18 10.24
C TYR A 78 -6.77 -0.21 11.02
N ALA A 79 -7.26 0.91 11.55
CA ALA A 79 -8.55 0.96 12.27
C ALA A 79 -9.67 0.22 11.49
N ASP A 80 -10.72 -0.25 12.17
CA ASP A 80 -11.82 -1.09 11.62
C ASP A 80 -12.50 -0.57 10.34
N ASP A 81 -12.16 0.64 9.90
CA ASP A 81 -12.67 1.29 8.70
C ASP A 81 -11.84 0.92 7.46
N ARG A 82 -12.50 0.91 6.29
CA ARG A 82 -11.82 0.84 4.99
C ARG A 82 -10.89 2.05 4.82
N ALA A 83 -9.89 1.90 3.97
CA ALA A 83 -8.94 2.96 3.67
C ALA A 83 -9.24 3.56 2.30
N GLY A 84 -9.44 4.88 2.23
CA GLY A 84 -9.51 5.62 0.98
C GLY A 84 -8.13 6.06 0.51
N VAL A 85 -7.82 5.86 -0.78
CA VAL A 85 -6.66 6.45 -1.46
C VAL A 85 -7.07 7.83 -1.99
N LEU A 86 -6.36 8.87 -1.58
CA LEU A 86 -6.54 10.22 -2.09
C LEU A 86 -5.41 10.53 -3.09
N PHE A 87 -5.76 10.88 -4.32
CA PHE A 87 -4.82 11.26 -5.37
C PHE A 87 -4.55 12.76 -5.39
N THR A 88 -3.34 13.12 -5.80
CA THR A 88 -2.96 14.50 -6.14
C THR A 88 -3.74 15.00 -7.37
N ASP A 89 -3.82 16.31 -7.59
CA ASP A 89 -4.47 16.90 -8.78
C ASP A 89 -3.95 16.28 -10.10
N LYS A 90 -2.63 16.04 -10.19
CA LYS A 90 -2.01 15.36 -11.34
C LYS A 90 -2.50 13.91 -11.48
N GLY A 91 -2.61 13.18 -10.36
CA GLY A 91 -3.15 11.82 -10.36
C GLY A 91 -4.62 11.78 -10.81
N LYS A 92 -5.43 12.75 -10.36
CA LYS A 92 -6.85 12.87 -10.76
C LYS A 92 -7.01 13.14 -12.25
N ALA A 93 -6.26 14.10 -12.81
CA ALA A 93 -6.28 14.37 -14.25
C ALA A 93 -5.97 13.11 -15.08
N LEU A 94 -4.97 12.31 -14.65
CA LEU A 94 -4.61 11.04 -15.30
C LEU A 94 -5.68 9.94 -15.18
N LEU A 95 -6.48 9.95 -14.09
CA LEU A 95 -7.63 9.06 -13.94
C LEU A 95 -8.78 9.45 -14.85
N GLU A 96 -9.06 10.76 -14.94
CA GLU A 96 -10.16 11.33 -15.71
C GLU A 96 -9.88 11.34 -17.23
N GLY A 97 -8.63 11.09 -17.63
CA GLY A 97 -8.21 11.06 -19.03
C GLY A 97 -7.94 12.45 -19.61
N GLU A 98 -7.66 13.42 -18.75
CA GLU A 98 -7.23 14.77 -19.13
C GLU A 98 -5.68 14.79 -19.17
N ASP A 99 -5.11 14.80 -20.38
CA ASP A 99 -3.66 14.88 -20.65
C ASP A 99 -3.17 16.33 -20.88
#